data_AF-A0A674J7T0-F1
#
_entry.id   AF-A0A674J7T0-F1
#
_cell.length_a   1.000
_cell.length_b   1.000
_cell.length_c   1.000
_cell.angle_alpha   90.00
_cell.angle_beta   90.00
_cell.angle_gamma   90.00
#
_symmetry.space_group_name_H-M   'P 1'
#
loop_
_entity.id
_entity.type
_entity.pdbx_description
1 polymer ?
#
loop_
_entity_poly.entity_id
_entity_poly.type
_entity_poly.pdbx_seq_one_letter_code
_entity_poly.pdbx_strand_id
1 'polypeptide(L)'
;MDGTQVSESRPDAGRARAGGMGRTQGVGLSPPPRAGAPMAGELRCQCLQTETAVIPPKRIANVELIPEGPHCGVPEVIATTKQGKKVCLEPTAPWVKLIVTKILNRYLPGGCSGCSQR
;
A
#
# COMPACT_ATOMS: atom_id res chain seq x y z
N MET A 1 37.23 -29.60 -9.46
CA MET A 1 37.45 -29.52 -10.92
C MET A 1 36.07 -29.72 -11.53
N ASP A 2 35.41 -28.79 -12.19
CA ASP A 2 35.83 -27.70 -13.07
C ASP A 2 34.67 -26.66 -13.04
N GLY A 3 34.82 -25.33 -12.92
CA GLY A 3 36.00 -24.51 -13.09
C GLY A 3 36.14 -23.93 -14.50
N THR A 4 35.13 -23.28 -15.08
CA THR A 4 35.38 -22.34 -16.20
C THR A 4 34.38 -21.18 -16.24
N GLN A 5 34.96 -19.99 -16.24
CA GLN A 5 34.35 -18.67 -16.38
C GLN A 5 34.14 -18.30 -17.87
N VAL A 6 33.18 -17.39 -18.08
CA VAL A 6 33.18 -16.15 -18.91
C VAL A 6 33.84 -16.13 -20.30
N SER A 7 33.12 -15.56 -21.28
CA SER A 7 33.54 -14.43 -22.15
C SER A 7 32.46 -14.21 -23.21
N GLU A 8 31.65 -13.15 -23.08
CA GLU A 8 31.86 -11.81 -23.65
C GLU A 8 31.38 -11.72 -25.12
N SER A 9 30.34 -10.92 -25.36
CA SER A 9 30.03 -10.33 -26.66
C SER A 9 29.09 -9.12 -26.47
N ARG A 10 29.67 -7.96 -26.21
CA ARG A 10 29.17 -6.65 -26.67
C ARG A 10 30.17 -6.22 -27.78
N PRO A 11 29.80 -5.51 -28.86
CA PRO A 11 29.00 -4.27 -28.88
C PRO A 11 27.95 -4.24 -30.03
N ASP A 12 27.03 -3.28 -30.11
CA ASP A 12 27.20 -2.19 -31.08
C ASP A 12 26.31 -0.98 -30.75
N ALA A 13 26.89 0.19 -30.92
CA ALA A 13 26.30 1.49 -30.67
C ALA A 13 25.69 2.07 -31.97
N GLY A 14 24.37 1.95 -32.12
CA GLY A 14 23.62 2.63 -33.18
C GLY A 14 23.09 3.99 -32.72
N ARG A 15 23.76 5.07 -33.13
CA ARG A 15 23.35 6.47 -32.94
C ARG A 15 22.50 6.93 -34.12
N ALA A 16 21.28 7.42 -33.88
CA ALA A 16 20.53 8.20 -34.87
C ALA A 16 19.96 9.48 -34.24
N ARG A 17 20.06 10.58 -35.00
CA ARG A 17 19.80 11.97 -34.60
C ARG A 17 18.32 12.37 -34.69
N ALA A 18 18.08 13.51 -34.04
CA ALA A 18 16.85 14.25 -33.83
C ALA A 18 16.09 14.76 -35.07
N GLY A 19 14.77 14.86 -34.88
CA GLY A 19 13.80 15.80 -35.46
C GLY A 19 12.54 15.65 -34.60
N GLY A 20 11.79 16.65 -34.14
CA GLY A 20 11.53 18.01 -34.57
C GLY A 20 10.00 18.20 -34.50
N MET A 21 9.54 19.36 -34.00
CA MET A 21 8.14 19.86 -34.01
C MET A 21 7.22 19.18 -32.96
N GLY A 22 6.82 19.83 -31.87
CA GLY A 22 6.14 21.11 -31.83
C GLY A 22 4.64 20.87 -31.69
N ARG A 23 4.09 21.06 -30.48
CA ARG A 23 2.69 21.46 -30.25
C ARG A 23 2.43 21.66 -28.75
N THR A 24 2.41 22.93 -28.37
CA THR A 24 1.69 23.46 -27.21
C THR A 24 0.24 23.02 -27.27
N GLN A 25 -0.26 22.30 -26.26
CA GLN A 25 -1.68 22.30 -25.89
C GLN A 25 -1.83 22.04 -24.38
N GLY A 26 -2.64 22.88 -23.75
CA GLY A 26 -3.33 22.52 -22.51
C GLY A 26 -2.60 22.88 -21.23
N VAL A 27 -2.89 24.07 -20.72
CA VAL A 27 -3.10 24.26 -19.28
C VAL A 27 -4.18 23.26 -18.83
N GLY A 28 -3.73 22.04 -18.54
CA GLY A 28 -4.43 21.18 -17.61
C GLY A 28 -4.11 21.73 -16.24
N LEU A 29 -4.96 22.64 -15.73
CA LEU A 29 -5.12 22.76 -14.29
C LEU A 29 -5.68 21.40 -13.84
N SER A 30 -4.81 20.40 -13.69
CA SER A 30 -5.12 19.22 -12.92
C SER A 30 -5.43 19.76 -11.54
N PRO A 31 -6.69 19.64 -11.05
CA PRO A 31 -6.94 19.90 -9.65
C PRO A 31 -5.97 19.02 -8.86
N PRO A 32 -5.47 19.46 -7.69
CA PRO A 32 -4.81 18.53 -6.79
C PRO A 32 -5.76 17.33 -6.64
N PRO A 33 -5.27 16.08 -6.68
CA PRO A 33 -6.12 14.98 -6.29
C PRO A 33 -6.55 15.29 -4.85
N ARG A 34 -7.81 15.73 -4.69
CA ARG A 34 -8.52 15.45 -3.46
C ARG A 34 -8.48 13.93 -3.38
N ALA A 35 -7.62 13.42 -2.51
CA ALA A 35 -7.43 12.00 -2.30
C ALA A 35 -8.82 11.38 -2.08
N GLY A 36 -9.26 10.67 -3.11
CA GLY A 36 -10.66 10.39 -3.39
C GLY A 36 -10.89 10.10 -4.89
N ALA A 37 -9.87 9.62 -5.59
CA ALA A 37 -10.05 8.99 -6.89
C ALA A 37 -10.19 7.48 -6.63
N PRO A 38 -11.33 6.85 -6.96
CA PRO A 38 -11.38 5.40 -6.99
C PRO A 38 -10.52 4.99 -8.19
N MET A 39 -9.39 4.34 -7.92
CA MET A 39 -8.62 3.74 -9.00
C MET A 39 -9.51 2.70 -9.66
N ALA A 40 -9.70 2.83 -10.98
CA ALA A 40 -10.50 1.94 -11.78
C ALA A 40 -9.94 0.51 -11.70
N GLY A 41 -10.45 -0.26 -10.76
CA GLY A 41 -10.07 -1.64 -10.45
C GLY A 41 -10.97 -2.27 -9.39
N GLU A 42 -12.22 -1.81 -9.30
CA GLU A 42 -13.20 -2.23 -8.28
C GLU A 42 -13.83 -3.57 -8.65
N LEU A 43 -13.11 -4.67 -8.38
CA LEU A 43 -13.65 -6.02 -8.40
C LEU A 43 -14.10 -6.43 -6.97
N ARG A 44 -14.90 -5.60 -6.29
CA ARG A 44 -15.52 -5.89 -4.97
C ARG A 44 -14.59 -5.72 -3.77
N CYS A 45 -13.84 -4.62 -3.69
CA CYS A 45 -13.23 -4.17 -2.45
C CYS A 45 -14.30 -3.98 -1.35
N GLN A 46 -13.94 -4.25 -0.09
CA GLN A 46 -14.89 -4.12 1.02
C GLN A 46 -15.16 -2.65 1.37
N CYS A 47 -14.21 -1.78 1.05
CA CYS A 47 -14.24 -0.35 1.33
C CYS A 47 -14.46 0.43 0.04
N LEU A 48 -15.69 0.92 -0.13
CA LEU A 48 -16.01 1.89 -1.18
C LEU A 48 -15.46 3.30 -0.88
N GLN A 49 -15.22 3.59 0.40
CA GLN A 49 -14.76 4.90 0.86
C GLN A 49 -13.86 4.73 2.09
N THR A 50 -12.67 5.34 2.06
CA THR A 50 -11.74 5.35 3.19
C THR A 50 -11.90 6.63 4.00
N GLU A 51 -11.90 6.49 5.33
CA GLU A 51 -11.88 7.60 6.25
C GLU A 51 -10.44 8.05 6.50
N THR A 52 -10.17 9.31 6.15
CA THR A 52 -8.90 9.99 6.41
C THR A 52 -8.88 10.68 7.78
N ALA A 53 -10.05 10.81 8.43
CA ALA A 53 -10.19 11.40 9.74
C ALA A 53 -9.40 10.60 10.78
N VAL A 54 -8.60 11.30 11.59
CA VAL A 54 -7.76 10.65 12.62
C VAL A 54 -8.66 10.10 13.73
N ILE A 55 -8.70 8.77 13.85
CA ILE A 55 -9.44 8.09 14.91
C ILE A 55 -8.47 7.72 16.04
N PRO A 56 -8.69 8.18 17.28
CA PRO A 56 -7.83 7.83 18.39
C PRO A 56 -7.95 6.33 18.69
N PRO A 57 -6.83 5.61 18.95
CA PRO A 57 -6.84 4.16 19.17
C PRO A 57 -7.67 3.74 20.39
N LYS A 58 -7.93 4.65 21.34
CA LYS A 58 -8.82 4.42 22.49
C LYS A 58 -10.26 4.09 22.07
N ARG A 59 -10.71 4.57 20.91
CA ARG A 59 -12.06 4.36 20.35
C ARG A 59 -12.14 3.14 19.43
N ILE A 60 -11.01 2.57 19.06
CA ILE A 60 -10.91 1.40 18.20
C ILE A 60 -10.95 0.16 19.09
N ALA A 61 -11.81 -0.79 18.73
CA ALA A 61 -11.94 -2.08 19.40
C ALA A 61 -11.11 -3.15 18.71
N ASN A 62 -11.11 -3.18 17.38
CA ASN A 62 -10.34 -4.12 16.57
C ASN A 62 -9.88 -3.46 15.27
N VAL A 63 -8.78 -3.95 14.68
CA VAL A 63 -8.33 -3.56 13.35
C VAL A 63 -8.01 -4.81 12.55
N GLU A 64 -8.53 -4.85 11.32
CA GLU A 64 -8.32 -5.90 10.36
C GLU A 64 -7.56 -5.32 9.16
N LEU A 65 -6.46 -5.98 8.77
CA LEU A 65 -5.66 -5.62 7.62
C LEU A 65 -5.94 -6.63 6.51
N ILE A 66 -6.48 -6.16 5.41
CA ILE A 66 -6.76 -6.96 4.23
C ILE A 66 -5.70 -6.60 3.19
N PRO A 67 -4.79 -7.53 2.84
CA PRO A 67 -3.82 -7.29 1.78
C PRO A 67 -4.50 -7.24 0.41
N GLU A 68 -3.77 -6.73 -0.58
CA GLU A 68 -4.19 -6.82 -1.98
C GLU A 68 -4.46 -8.29 -2.37
N GLY A 69 -5.57 -8.51 -3.06
CA GLY A 69 -6.06 -9.83 -3.43
C GLY A 69 -6.59 -9.87 -4.87
N PRO A 70 -6.98 -11.05 -5.37
CA PRO A 70 -7.46 -11.22 -6.74
C PRO A 70 -8.77 -10.46 -7.04
N HIS A 71 -9.48 -10.05 -5.98
CA HIS A 71 -10.71 -9.26 -6.07
C HIS A 71 -10.47 -7.76 -5.83
N CYS A 72 -9.42 -7.40 -5.09
CA CYS A 72 -9.14 -6.01 -4.76
C CYS A 72 -7.64 -5.78 -4.85
N GLY A 73 -7.18 -5.07 -5.88
CA GLY A 73 -5.76 -4.78 -6.11
C GLY A 73 -5.17 -3.71 -5.19
N VAL A 74 -5.90 -3.30 -4.15
CA VAL A 74 -5.46 -2.32 -3.17
C VAL A 74 -5.55 -2.92 -1.77
N PRO A 75 -4.58 -2.64 -0.89
CA PRO A 75 -4.69 -3.04 0.52
C PRO A 75 -5.79 -2.23 1.20
N GLU A 76 -6.53 -2.86 2.10
CA GLU A 76 -7.62 -2.23 2.86
C GLU A 76 -7.38 -2.40 4.36
N VAL A 77 -7.70 -1.37 5.15
CA VAL A 77 -7.63 -1.44 6.61
C VAL A 77 -9.01 -1.18 7.17
N ILE A 78 -9.60 -2.14 7.88
CA ILE A 78 -10.93 -1.99 8.45
C ILE A 78 -10.81 -1.94 9.98
N ALA A 79 -11.14 -0.79 10.56
CA ALA A 79 -11.21 -0.62 11.99
C ALA A 79 -12.66 -0.80 12.48
N THR A 80 -12.84 -1.66 13.49
CA THR A 80 -14.09 -1.74 14.23
C THR A 80 -13.98 -0.82 15.45
N THR A 81 -14.85 0.18 15.53
CA THR A 81 -14.93 1.06 16.71
C THR A 81 -15.56 0.33 17.89
N LYS A 82 -15.34 0.82 19.11
CA LYS A 82 -16.02 0.33 20.33
C LYS A 82 -17.54 0.43 20.28
N GLN A 83 -18.08 1.22 19.34
CA GLN A 83 -19.50 1.34 19.07
C GLN A 83 -20.02 0.23 18.13
N GLY A 84 -19.16 -0.70 17.69
CA GLY A 84 -19.50 -1.75 16.74
C GLY A 84 -19.54 -1.30 15.28
N LYS A 85 -19.32 0.00 15.00
CA LYS A 85 -19.26 0.52 13.63
C LYS A 85 -17.93 0.15 12.97
N LYS A 86 -18.00 -0.48 11.80
CA LYS A 86 -16.86 -0.72 10.91
C LYS A 86 -16.55 0.55 10.12
N VAL A 87 -15.29 0.93 10.10
CA VAL A 87 -14.78 2.12 9.41
C VAL A 87 -13.55 1.72 8.64
N CYS A 88 -13.57 1.99 7.33
CA CYS A 88 -12.43 1.78 6.46
C CYS A 88 -11.42 2.90 6.66
N LEU A 89 -10.14 2.57 6.82
CA LEU A 89 -9.04 3.49 7.05
C LEU A 89 -8.06 3.41 5.88
N GLU A 90 -7.43 4.53 5.59
CA GLU A 90 -6.47 4.65 4.50
C GLU A 90 -5.11 4.02 4.86
N PRO A 91 -4.66 2.93 4.22
CA PRO A 91 -3.37 2.26 4.53
C PRO A 91 -2.16 3.17 4.28
N THR A 92 -2.30 4.13 3.38
CA THR A 92 -1.24 5.08 3.03
C THR A 92 -0.99 6.10 4.15
N ALA A 93 -1.97 6.32 5.03
CA ALA A 93 -1.89 7.34 6.06
C ALA A 93 -0.94 6.92 7.21
N PRO A 94 -0.01 7.80 7.63
CA PRO A 94 0.98 7.47 8.65
C PRO A 94 0.35 7.17 10.02
N TRP A 95 -0.77 7.83 10.34
CA TRP A 95 -1.48 7.59 11.60
C TRP A 95 -2.12 6.20 11.67
N VAL A 96 -2.54 5.63 10.53
CA VAL A 96 -3.12 4.28 10.44
C VAL A 96 -2.07 3.23 10.80
N LYS A 97 -0.86 3.38 10.25
CA LYS A 97 0.29 2.52 10.61
C LYS A 97 0.58 2.58 12.11
N LEU A 98 0.56 3.79 12.70
CA LEU A 98 0.77 3.97 14.13
C LEU A 98 -0.29 3.26 14.99
N ILE A 99 -1.58 3.36 14.65
CA ILE A 99 -2.62 2.67 15.44
C ILE A 99 -2.52 1.15 15.31
N VAL A 100 -2.22 0.62 14.12
CA VAL A 100 -2.06 -0.82 13.87
C VAL A 100 -0.92 -1.33 14.73
N THR A 101 0.25 -0.69 14.69
CA THR A 101 1.39 -1.05 15.54
C THR A 101 1.06 -0.94 17.03
N LYS A 102 0.36 0.12 17.46
CA LYS A 102 -0.03 0.30 18.86
C LYS A 102 -0.98 -0.80 19.34
N ILE A 103 -1.91 -1.22 18.50
CA ILE A 103 -2.90 -2.25 18.82
C ILE A 103 -2.22 -3.63 18.83
N LEU A 104 -1.40 -3.97 17.82
CA LEU A 104 -0.65 -5.22 17.78
C LEU A 104 0.32 -5.34 18.97
N ASN A 105 0.99 -4.26 19.34
CA ASN A 105 1.88 -4.25 20.51
C ASN A 105 1.12 -4.40 21.85
N ARG A 106 -0.19 -4.17 21.88
CA ARG A 106 -1.03 -4.52 23.05
C ARG A 106 -1.36 -6.00 23.09
N TYR A 107 -1.51 -6.63 21.92
CA TYR A 107 -1.90 -8.03 21.79
C TYR A 107 -0.73 -9.02 21.84
N LEU A 108 0.51 -8.56 21.68
CA LEU A 108 1.71 -9.39 21.82
C LEU A 108 2.41 -9.14 23.17
N PRO A 109 1.90 -9.66 24.30
CA PRO A 109 2.71 -9.81 25.50
C PRO A 109 3.59 -11.06 25.32
N GLY A 110 4.84 -10.87 24.91
CA GLY A 110 5.86 -11.92 24.91
C GLY A 110 5.82 -12.84 23.70
N GLY A 111 6.84 -12.71 22.83
CA GLY A 111 7.17 -13.76 21.89
C GLY A 111 7.57 -15.03 22.65
N CYS A 112 7.11 -16.18 22.18
CA CYS A 112 7.65 -17.47 22.60
C CYS A 112 9.14 -17.54 22.24
N SER A 113 10.00 -17.13 23.17
CA SER A 113 11.46 -17.32 23.09
C SER A 113 11.88 -18.70 23.59
N GLY A 114 10.92 -19.58 23.89
CA GLY A 114 11.12 -20.87 24.52
C GLY A 114 10.67 -22.05 23.68
N CYS A 115 11.21 -22.20 22.47
CA CYS A 115 11.33 -23.54 21.90
C CYS A 115 12.46 -24.27 22.63
N SER A 116 12.19 -24.80 23.82
CA SER A 116 12.99 -25.91 24.34
C SER A 116 12.47 -27.19 23.67
N GLN A 117 12.85 -27.38 22.41
CA GLN A 117 12.69 -28.66 21.72
C GLN A 117 13.53 -29.69 22.48
N ARG A 118 12.89 -30.71 23.05
CA ARG A 118 13.51 -31.96 23.46
C ARG A 118 12.99 -33.07 22.56
#